data_AF-A0A1Z5LDD6-F1
#
_entry.id   AF-A0A1Z5LDD6-F1
#
_cell.length_a   1.000
_cell.length_b   1.000
_cell.length_c   1.000
_cell.angle_alpha   90.00
_cell.angle_beta   90.00
_cell.angle_gamma   90.00
#
_symmetry.space_group_name_H-M   'P 1'
#
loop_
_entity.id
_entity.type
_entity.pdbx_description
1 polymer ?
#
loop_
_entity_poly.entity_id
_entity_poly.type
_entity_poly.pdbx_seq_one_letter_code
_entity_poly.pdbx_strand_id
1 'polypeptide(L)'
;MNAEGEPTSANEAVFMKSGDLPVEERIEVQGYDFNEGIDYEKILGSYIRTGFQATHFGRAVNEINSMLESRKVPLTEEQQDIYETDDFIRRKYGCTIFLGYTSNMASAGIRDIIRYLVEHKLVDCVVTTAGGVEEDLIKCLAPTFVGDFDLKGSLLRDRAINRIGNLLAPNDNYCRFEDWFIPILNELLAPPTTTTAGSKTGLFPSSTNCSKSRSPR
;
A
#
# COMPACT_ATOMS: atom_id res chain seq x y z
N MET A 1 8.36 58.02 -20.98
CA MET A 1 8.15 58.69 -19.68
C MET A 1 8.81 57.81 -18.64
N ASN A 2 10.09 58.04 -18.35
CA ASN A 2 10.77 57.36 -17.25
C ASN A 2 10.28 58.01 -15.96
N ALA A 3 9.65 57.26 -15.07
CA ALA A 3 9.21 57.78 -13.79
C ALA A 3 10.44 58.10 -12.95
N GLU A 4 10.75 59.39 -12.80
CA GLU A 4 11.71 59.89 -11.82
C GLU A 4 11.18 59.55 -10.42
N GLY A 5 11.77 58.54 -9.78
CA GLY A 5 11.47 58.20 -8.38
C GLY A 5 11.59 56.73 -8.00
N GLU A 6 11.77 55.79 -8.94
CA GLU A 6 11.92 54.38 -8.56
C GLU A 6 13.33 54.08 -8.03
N PRO A 7 13.46 53.44 -6.85
CA PRO A 7 14.76 53.06 -6.32
C PRO A 7 15.49 52.14 -7.30
N THR A 8 16.68 52.55 -7.76
CA THR A 8 17.50 51.76 -8.70
C THR A 8 17.74 50.34 -8.19
N SER A 9 17.93 50.19 -6.87
CA SER A 9 18.10 48.90 -6.20
C SER A 9 16.86 48.01 -6.29
N ALA A 10 15.65 48.57 -6.27
CA ALA A 10 14.42 47.81 -6.43
C ALA A 10 14.25 47.34 -7.88
N ASN A 11 14.58 48.21 -8.85
CA ASN A 11 14.54 47.86 -10.27
C ASN A 11 15.54 46.74 -10.61
N GLU A 12 16.77 46.84 -10.13
CA GLU A 12 17.80 45.81 -10.34
C GLU A 12 17.45 44.48 -9.66
N ALA A 13 16.81 44.51 -8.49
CA ALA A 13 16.41 43.30 -7.78
C ALA A 13 15.21 42.57 -8.41
N VAL A 14 14.25 43.31 -8.97
CA VAL A 14 13.00 42.72 -9.48
C VAL A 14 13.06 42.41 -10.98
N PHE A 15 13.73 43.24 -11.78
CA PHE A 15 13.78 43.10 -13.25
C PHE A 15 15.09 42.50 -13.75
N MET A 16 15.78 41.72 -12.92
CA MET A 16 16.92 40.94 -13.35
C MET A 16 16.49 39.95 -14.45
N LYS A 17 17.20 39.96 -15.58
CA LYS A 17 16.97 38.98 -16.65
C LYS A 17 17.41 37.60 -16.17
N SER A 18 16.54 36.60 -16.35
CA SER A 18 16.86 35.22 -16.01
C SER A 18 17.94 34.65 -16.92
N GLY A 19 18.84 33.85 -16.36
CA GLY A 19 19.71 32.95 -17.12
C GLY A 19 18.96 31.70 -17.59
N ASP A 20 19.70 30.72 -18.10
CA ASP A 20 19.14 29.43 -18.47
C ASP A 20 18.65 28.63 -17.26
N LEU A 21 17.62 27.81 -17.49
CA LEU A 21 17.08 26.92 -16.46
C LEU A 21 18.08 25.78 -16.15
N PRO A 22 18.40 25.51 -14.88
CA PRO A 22 19.36 24.48 -14.48
C PRO A 22 18.70 23.09 -14.40
N VAL A 23 18.12 22.62 -15.49
CA VAL A 23 17.41 21.32 -15.56
C VAL A 23 17.79 20.56 -16.84
N GLU A 24 17.87 19.23 -16.75
CA GLU A 24 18.15 18.37 -17.92
C GLU A 24 16.98 18.39 -18.92
N GLU A 25 15.75 18.35 -18.40
CA GLU A 25 14.53 18.39 -19.21
C GLU A 25 13.66 19.59 -18.81
N ARG A 26 13.26 20.39 -19.80
CA ARG A 26 12.34 21.52 -19.61
C ARG A 26 10.91 21.03 -19.68
N ILE A 27 10.34 20.69 -18.52
CA ILE A 27 8.93 20.31 -18.39
C ILE A 27 8.12 21.54 -17.98
N GLU A 28 7.21 21.98 -18.85
CA GLU A 28 6.29 23.08 -18.55
C GLU A 28 5.18 22.63 -17.59
N VAL A 29 4.82 23.50 -16.65
CA VAL A 29 3.74 23.24 -15.70
C VAL A 29 2.40 23.34 -16.43
N GLN A 30 1.62 22.27 -16.39
CA GLN A 30 0.30 22.20 -17.02
C GLN A 30 -0.61 21.22 -16.27
N GLY A 31 -1.78 21.71 -15.85
CA GLY A 31 -2.85 20.88 -15.29
C GLY A 31 -3.73 20.25 -16.37
N TYR A 32 -4.65 19.39 -15.95
CA TYR A 32 -5.67 18.82 -16.84
C TYR A 32 -6.75 19.86 -17.18
N ASP A 33 -7.13 19.96 -18.46
CA ASP A 33 -8.22 20.82 -18.92
C ASP A 33 -9.57 20.09 -18.84
N PHE A 34 -10.42 20.48 -17.90
CA PHE A 34 -11.75 19.89 -17.72
C PHE A 34 -12.74 20.22 -18.86
N ASN A 35 -12.41 21.13 -19.78
CA ASN A 35 -13.18 21.28 -21.02
C ASN A 35 -13.07 20.04 -21.92
N GLU A 36 -12.06 19.19 -21.72
CA GLU A 36 -11.92 17.88 -22.38
C GLU A 36 -12.83 16.79 -21.79
N GLY A 37 -13.61 17.10 -20.74
CA GLY A 37 -14.50 16.16 -20.05
C GLY A 37 -13.88 15.57 -18.78
N ILE A 38 -14.45 14.46 -18.29
CA ILE A 38 -13.98 13.77 -17.09
C ILE A 38 -13.34 12.44 -17.51
N ASP A 39 -12.00 12.42 -17.52
CA ASP A 39 -11.18 11.24 -17.82
C ASP A 39 -10.14 11.05 -16.71
N TYR A 40 -10.36 10.09 -15.81
CA TYR A 40 -9.50 9.86 -14.65
C TYR A 40 -8.06 9.44 -15.01
N GLU A 41 -7.88 8.73 -16.12
CA GLU A 41 -6.54 8.33 -16.56
C GLU A 41 -5.75 9.57 -17.00
N LYS A 42 -6.38 10.47 -17.77
CA LYS A 42 -5.74 11.73 -18.17
C LYS A 42 -5.54 12.70 -16.99
N ILE A 43 -6.49 12.75 -16.06
CA ILE A 43 -6.38 13.57 -14.83
C ILE A 43 -5.16 13.13 -14.02
N LEU A 44 -5.01 11.82 -13.76
CA LEU A 44 -3.84 11.31 -13.03
C LEU A 44 -2.56 11.40 -13.88
N GLY A 45 -2.67 11.23 -15.20
CA GLY A 45 -1.55 11.41 -16.13
C GLY A 45 -0.98 12.83 -16.12
N SER A 46 -1.81 13.86 -15.92
CA SER A 46 -1.35 15.25 -15.85
C SER A 46 -0.55 15.54 -14.57
N TYR A 47 -0.62 14.71 -13.54
CA TYR A 47 0.02 14.97 -12.25
C TYR A 47 1.54 15.13 -12.37
N ILE A 48 2.19 14.45 -13.33
CA ILE A 48 3.63 14.59 -13.58
C ILE A 48 4.03 16.04 -13.89
N ARG A 49 3.13 16.84 -14.50
CA ARG A 49 3.35 18.26 -14.86
C ARG A 49 2.56 19.25 -14.00
N THR A 50 1.83 18.78 -12.99
CA THR A 50 0.96 19.64 -12.17
C THR A 50 1.72 20.39 -11.07
N GLY A 51 2.81 19.83 -10.54
CA GLY A 51 3.65 20.44 -9.51
C GLY A 51 3.44 19.87 -8.10
N PHE A 52 4.37 20.19 -7.19
CA PHE A 52 4.36 19.74 -5.78
C PHE A 52 4.22 18.21 -5.63
N GLN A 53 3.33 17.74 -4.73
CA GLN A 53 3.14 16.31 -4.49
C GLN A 53 2.48 15.58 -5.66
N ALA A 54 1.78 16.27 -6.55
CA ALA A 54 1.24 15.66 -7.76
C ALA A 54 2.39 15.16 -8.66
N THR A 55 3.44 15.97 -8.84
CA THR A 55 4.63 15.53 -9.60
C THR A 55 5.31 14.33 -8.95
N HIS A 56 5.38 14.26 -7.62
CA HIS A 56 5.90 13.08 -6.92
C HIS A 56 5.03 11.83 -7.18
N PHE A 57 3.71 11.96 -7.18
CA PHE A 57 2.80 10.86 -7.52
C PHE A 57 3.06 10.35 -8.95
N GLY A 58 3.12 11.25 -9.94
CA GLY A 58 3.40 10.87 -11.33
C GLY A 58 4.76 10.16 -11.48
N ARG A 59 5.79 10.64 -10.80
CA ARG A 59 7.12 9.99 -10.77
C ARG A 59 7.05 8.60 -10.13
N ALA A 60 6.31 8.45 -9.04
CA ALA A 60 6.12 7.15 -8.39
C ALA A 60 5.41 6.13 -9.30
N VAL A 61 4.41 6.57 -10.08
CA VAL A 61 3.75 5.71 -11.09
C VAL A 61 4.76 5.22 -12.13
N ASN A 62 5.59 6.12 -12.67
CA ASN A 62 6.63 5.76 -13.65
C ASN A 62 7.63 4.76 -13.07
N GLU A 63 8.08 4.99 -11.83
CA GLU A 63 9.04 4.12 -11.17
C GLU A 63 8.46 2.71 -10.92
N ILE A 64 7.24 2.61 -10.41
CA ILE A 64 6.57 1.31 -10.19
C ILE A 64 6.38 0.57 -11.51
N ASN A 65 5.97 1.26 -12.58
CA ASN A 65 5.86 0.65 -13.91
C ASN A 65 7.23 0.15 -14.42
N SER A 66 8.30 0.92 -14.20
CA SER A 66 9.68 0.50 -14.53
C SER A 66 10.09 -0.78 -13.78
N MET A 67 9.76 -0.88 -12.48
CA MET A 67 9.99 -2.11 -11.71
C MET A 67 9.23 -3.30 -12.30
N LEU A 68 7.95 -3.12 -12.65
CA LEU A 68 7.12 -4.17 -13.25
C LEU A 68 7.61 -4.60 -14.63
N GLU A 69 8.03 -3.66 -15.49
CA GLU A 69 8.63 -4.00 -16.79
C GLU A 69 9.96 -4.73 -16.61
N SER A 70 10.83 -4.25 -15.72
CA SER A 70 12.09 -4.92 -15.39
C SER A 70 11.87 -6.33 -14.85
N ARG A 71 10.78 -6.54 -14.11
CA ARG A 71 10.39 -7.84 -13.57
C ARG A 71 9.94 -8.84 -14.66
N LYS A 72 9.33 -8.36 -15.75
CA LYS A 72 8.89 -9.21 -16.88
C LYS A 72 10.06 -9.76 -17.69
N VAL A 73 11.23 -9.13 -17.61
CA VAL A 73 12.45 -9.59 -18.29
C VAL A 73 12.91 -10.92 -17.65
N PRO A 74 13.01 -12.02 -18.43
CA PRO A 74 13.50 -13.29 -17.92
C PRO A 74 14.96 -13.21 -17.46
N LEU A 75 15.31 -14.02 -16.47
CA LEU A 75 16.70 -14.16 -16.02
C LEU A 75 17.54 -14.83 -17.10
N THR A 76 18.77 -14.32 -17.31
CA THR A 76 19.78 -15.03 -18.10
C THR A 76 20.27 -16.27 -17.34
N GLU A 77 20.93 -17.20 -18.05
CA GLU A 77 21.50 -18.41 -17.41
C GLU A 77 22.46 -18.07 -16.26
N GLU A 78 23.25 -17.01 -16.42
CA GLU A 78 24.18 -16.52 -15.38
C GLU A 78 23.48 -15.88 -14.17
N GLN A 79 22.25 -15.38 -14.35
CA GLN A 79 21.46 -14.76 -13.29
C GLN A 79 20.57 -15.75 -12.53
N GLN A 80 20.49 -17.00 -12.99
CA GLN A 80 19.75 -18.04 -12.30
C GLN A 80 20.50 -18.45 -11.03
N ASP A 81 19.77 -18.41 -9.92
CA ASP A 81 20.32 -18.85 -8.63
C ASP A 81 20.26 -20.38 -8.55
N ILE A 82 21.37 -21.02 -8.93
CA ILE A 82 21.54 -22.49 -8.91
C ILE A 82 21.95 -23.02 -7.54
N TYR A 83 22.34 -22.13 -6.61
CA TYR A 83 22.80 -22.52 -5.27
C TYR A 83 21.67 -22.52 -4.27
N GLU A 84 20.64 -21.68 -4.48
CA GLU A 84 19.46 -21.68 -3.64
C GLU A 84 18.55 -22.88 -3.92
N THR A 85 18.41 -23.74 -2.91
CA THR A 85 17.62 -24.96 -2.97
C THR A 85 16.19 -24.77 -2.47
N ASP A 86 15.95 -23.72 -1.68
CA ASP A 86 14.62 -23.39 -1.20
C ASP A 86 13.85 -22.58 -2.27
N ASP A 87 12.87 -23.25 -2.87
CA ASP A 87 11.96 -22.68 -3.86
C ASP A 87 11.21 -21.43 -3.35
N PHE A 88 11.10 -21.24 -2.03
CA PHE A 88 10.46 -20.07 -1.43
C PHE A 88 11.30 -18.80 -1.64
N ILE A 89 12.61 -18.87 -1.36
CA ILE A 89 13.52 -17.71 -1.43
C ILE A 89 14.31 -17.62 -2.74
N ARG A 90 14.32 -18.67 -3.57
CA ARG A 90 14.99 -18.65 -4.87
C ARG A 90 14.47 -17.51 -5.75
N ARG A 91 15.39 -16.75 -6.33
CA ARG A 91 15.08 -15.65 -7.25
C ARG A 91 14.31 -16.16 -8.47
N LYS A 92 13.15 -15.55 -8.74
CA LYS A 92 12.26 -15.93 -9.85
C LYS A 92 12.20 -14.91 -10.99
N TYR A 93 12.59 -13.65 -10.73
CA TYR A 93 12.37 -12.54 -11.66
C TYR A 93 13.58 -11.61 -11.77
N GLY A 94 13.64 -10.86 -12.87
CA GLY A 94 14.69 -9.86 -13.13
C GLY A 94 14.75 -8.73 -12.10
N CYS A 95 13.61 -8.38 -11.50
CA CYS A 95 13.49 -7.38 -10.44
C CYS A 95 12.74 -8.00 -9.24
N THR A 96 13.38 -8.00 -8.06
CA THR A 96 12.75 -8.45 -6.81
C THR A 96 12.10 -7.26 -6.12
N ILE A 97 10.78 -7.31 -5.95
CA ILE A 97 10.01 -6.18 -5.39
C ILE A 97 9.69 -6.45 -3.92
N PHE A 98 10.20 -5.57 -3.05
CA PHE A 98 9.93 -5.56 -1.61
C PHE A 98 8.81 -4.55 -1.30
N LEU A 99 7.71 -5.02 -0.72
CA LEU A 99 6.60 -4.20 -0.26
C LEU A 99 6.64 -4.04 1.26
N GLY A 100 6.91 -2.81 1.72
CA GLY A 100 6.84 -2.44 3.12
C GLY A 100 5.56 -1.67 3.44
N TYR A 101 4.84 -2.03 4.51
CA TYR A 101 3.70 -1.24 4.99
C TYR A 101 3.53 -1.33 6.51
N THR A 102 2.99 -0.27 7.12
CA THR A 102 2.70 -0.18 8.55
C THR A 102 1.33 -0.78 8.90
N SER A 103 1.13 -1.18 10.16
CA SER A 103 -0.10 -1.87 10.61
C SER A 103 -1.40 -1.14 10.28
N ASN A 104 -1.42 0.19 10.40
CA ASN A 104 -2.61 1.00 10.09
C ASN A 104 -3.12 0.83 8.66
N MET A 105 -2.28 0.45 7.69
CA MET A 105 -2.69 0.17 6.31
C MET A 105 -3.47 -1.14 6.21
N ALA A 106 -3.12 -2.14 7.04
CA ALA A 106 -3.89 -3.37 7.19
C ALA A 106 -5.21 -3.12 7.93
N SER A 107 -5.24 -2.18 8.90
CA SER A 107 -6.48 -1.71 9.54
C SER A 107 -7.43 -1.04 8.56
N ALA A 108 -6.88 -0.27 7.61
CA ALA A 108 -7.63 0.47 6.60
C ALA A 108 -8.08 -0.38 5.40
N GLY A 109 -8.78 0.23 4.46
CA GLY A 109 -9.20 -0.41 3.20
C GLY A 109 -8.05 -0.71 2.23
N ILE A 110 -6.86 -0.13 2.44
CA ILE A 110 -5.66 -0.42 1.63
C ILE A 110 -5.26 -1.89 1.73
N ARG A 111 -5.63 -2.58 2.81
CA ARG A 111 -5.54 -4.03 2.96
C ARG A 111 -5.96 -4.80 1.72
N ASP A 112 -7.07 -4.43 1.07
CA ASP A 112 -7.58 -5.18 -0.09
C ASP A 112 -6.74 -4.97 -1.35
N ILE A 113 -6.06 -3.82 -1.46
CA ILE A 113 -5.07 -3.51 -2.50
C ILE A 113 -3.81 -4.32 -2.24
N ILE A 114 -3.31 -4.35 -1.00
CA ILE A 114 -2.13 -5.17 -0.64
C ILE A 114 -2.42 -6.65 -0.94
N ARG A 115 -3.58 -7.17 -0.54
CA ARG A 115 -4.00 -8.54 -0.87
C ARG A 115 -4.05 -8.78 -2.37
N TYR A 116 -4.51 -7.82 -3.19
CA TYR A 116 -4.46 -7.93 -4.66
C TYR A 116 -3.02 -8.12 -5.16
N LEU A 117 -2.11 -7.26 -4.71
CA LEU A 117 -0.71 -7.29 -5.15
C LEU A 117 -0.04 -8.64 -4.80
N VAL A 118 -0.30 -9.15 -3.60
CA VAL A 118 0.24 -10.43 -3.12
C VAL A 118 -0.40 -11.62 -3.85
N GLU A 119 -1.73 -11.65 -3.98
CA GLU A 119 -2.48 -12.73 -4.64
C GLU A 119 -2.03 -12.92 -6.10
N HIS A 120 -1.81 -11.81 -6.81
CA HIS A 120 -1.37 -11.84 -8.21
C HIS A 120 0.15 -11.88 -8.39
N LYS A 121 0.92 -12.11 -7.31
CA LYS A 121 2.39 -12.24 -7.34
C LYS A 121 3.07 -11.04 -8.00
N LEU A 122 2.58 -9.84 -7.71
CA LEU A 122 3.16 -8.57 -8.20
C LEU A 122 4.28 -8.06 -7.28
N VAL A 123 4.44 -8.67 -6.11
CA VAL A 123 5.51 -8.41 -5.14
C VAL A 123 6.12 -9.74 -4.70
N ASP A 124 7.39 -9.72 -4.29
CA ASP A 124 8.16 -10.94 -3.98
C ASP A 124 8.45 -11.07 -2.48
N CYS A 125 8.53 -9.95 -1.76
CA CYS A 125 8.71 -9.94 -0.31
C CYS A 125 7.82 -8.90 0.35
N VAL A 126 7.23 -9.24 1.49
CA VAL A 126 6.43 -8.32 2.31
C VAL A 126 7.08 -8.14 3.66
N VAL A 127 7.27 -6.89 4.06
CA VAL A 127 7.73 -6.51 5.40
C VAL A 127 6.66 -5.67 6.07
N THR A 128 6.17 -6.14 7.22
CA THR A 128 5.20 -5.40 8.02
C THR A 128 5.44 -5.62 9.52
N THR A 129 4.70 -4.89 10.33
CA THR A 129 4.70 -4.99 11.79
C THR A 129 3.67 -6.03 12.26
N ALA A 130 3.73 -6.46 13.52
CA ALA A 130 2.77 -7.44 14.08
C ALA A 130 1.29 -7.08 13.80
N GLY A 131 0.93 -5.80 14.00
CA GLY A 131 -0.41 -5.29 13.69
C GLY A 131 -0.83 -5.48 12.22
N GLY A 132 0.12 -5.42 11.29
CA GLY A 132 -0.15 -5.65 9.86
C GLY A 132 -0.55 -7.10 9.55
N VAL A 133 -0.05 -8.05 10.33
CA VAL A 133 -0.38 -9.48 10.21
C VAL A 133 -1.67 -9.80 10.96
N GLU A 134 -1.74 -9.45 12.25
CA GLU A 134 -2.89 -9.85 13.08
C GLU A 134 -4.20 -9.20 12.61
N GLU A 135 -4.17 -7.94 12.17
CA GLU A 135 -5.40 -7.26 11.73
C GLU A 135 -5.94 -7.80 10.39
N ASP A 136 -5.06 -8.31 9.51
CA ASP A 136 -5.48 -9.01 8.30
C ASP A 136 -6.24 -10.32 8.64
N LEU A 137 -5.71 -11.08 9.61
CA LEU A 137 -6.34 -12.30 10.09
C LEU A 137 -7.65 -12.01 10.82
N ILE A 138 -7.67 -11.02 11.71
CA ILE A 138 -8.86 -10.59 12.46
C ILE A 138 -9.99 -10.19 11.50
N LYS A 139 -9.68 -9.49 10.40
CA LYS A 139 -10.67 -9.09 9.39
C LYS A 139 -11.37 -10.25 8.68
N CYS A 140 -10.79 -11.45 8.71
CA CYS A 140 -11.46 -12.67 8.25
C CYS A 140 -12.50 -13.19 9.26
N LEU A 141 -12.42 -12.79 10.53
CA LEU A 141 -13.28 -13.25 11.63
C LEU A 141 -14.40 -12.25 11.97
N ALA A 142 -14.08 -10.95 11.91
CA ALA A 142 -15.00 -9.86 12.21
C ALA A 142 -14.57 -8.54 11.55
N PRO A 143 -15.51 -7.66 11.19
CA PRO A 143 -15.21 -6.41 10.50
C PRO A 143 -14.64 -5.32 11.44
N THR A 144 -13.93 -4.38 10.84
CA THR A 144 -13.56 -3.07 11.43
C THR A 144 -14.48 -2.00 10.83
N PHE A 145 -14.87 -1.00 11.63
CA PHE A 145 -15.84 0.02 11.22
C PHE A 145 -15.20 1.40 11.11
N VAL A 146 -15.77 2.27 10.26
CA VAL A 146 -15.40 3.69 10.22
C VAL A 146 -16.05 4.42 11.39
N GLY A 147 -15.27 5.23 12.08
CA GLY A 147 -15.65 6.15 13.14
C GLY A 147 -15.03 7.53 12.93
N ASP A 148 -14.56 8.15 14.01
CA ASP A 148 -14.04 9.52 14.00
C ASP A 148 -12.81 9.63 14.91
N PHE A 149 -11.86 10.52 14.55
CA PHE A 149 -10.68 10.82 15.36
C PHE A 149 -11.05 11.45 16.72
N ASP A 150 -12.15 12.20 16.76
CA ASP A 150 -12.56 13.00 17.92
C ASP A 150 -13.40 12.21 18.95
N LEU A 151 -13.64 10.92 18.71
CA LEU A 151 -14.34 10.06 19.67
C LEU A 151 -13.59 9.97 21.00
N LYS A 152 -14.27 10.31 22.09
CA LYS A 152 -13.69 10.31 23.44
C LYS A 152 -13.23 8.91 23.83
N GLY A 153 -11.94 8.78 24.17
CA GLY A 153 -11.34 7.51 24.58
C GLY A 153 -12.00 6.88 25.81
N SER A 154 -12.50 7.68 26.75
CA SER A 154 -13.25 7.16 27.92
C SER A 154 -14.51 6.42 27.51
N LEU A 155 -15.33 7.01 26.64
CA LEU A 155 -16.55 6.38 26.13
C LEU A 155 -16.26 5.08 25.37
N LEU A 156 -15.21 5.08 24.56
CA LEU A 156 -14.80 3.89 23.81
C LEU A 156 -14.31 2.78 24.74
N ARG A 157 -13.53 3.14 25.76
CA ARG A 157 -13.03 2.19 26.75
C ARG A 157 -14.16 1.56 27.57
N ASP A 158 -15.13 2.37 28.02
CA ASP A 158 -16.31 1.90 28.76
C ASP A 158 -17.16 0.90 27.96
N ARG A 159 -17.03 0.93 26.62
CA ARG A 159 -17.73 0.04 25.69
C ARG A 159 -16.84 -1.03 25.06
N ALA A 160 -15.60 -1.17 25.51
CA ALA A 160 -14.62 -2.10 24.95
C ALA A 160 -14.47 -1.96 23.41
N ILE A 161 -14.32 -0.72 22.93
CA ILE A 161 -14.06 -0.42 21.52
C ILE A 161 -12.64 0.14 21.39
N ASN A 162 -11.82 -0.48 20.55
CA ASN A 162 -10.47 -0.03 20.25
C ASN A 162 -10.50 0.95 19.07
N ARG A 163 -9.78 2.08 19.17
CA ARG A 163 -9.70 3.11 18.12
C ARG A 163 -8.37 3.06 17.39
N ILE A 164 -8.41 3.10 16.07
CA ILE A 164 -7.24 3.16 15.17
C ILE A 164 -7.44 4.36 14.23
N GLY A 165 -6.98 5.54 14.63
CA GLY A 165 -7.27 6.78 13.90
C GLY A 165 -8.77 7.10 13.92
N ASN A 166 -9.42 7.07 12.75
CA ASN A 166 -10.87 7.13 12.57
C ASN A 166 -11.53 5.76 12.35
N LEU A 167 -10.87 4.66 12.71
CA LEU A 167 -11.43 3.31 12.63
C LEU A 167 -11.74 2.78 14.03
N LEU A 168 -12.72 1.87 14.11
CA LEU A 168 -13.20 1.25 15.34
C LEU A 168 -13.16 -0.27 15.20
N ALA A 169 -12.43 -0.93 16.09
CA ALA A 169 -12.35 -2.37 16.21
C ALA A 169 -12.99 -2.80 17.55
N PRO A 170 -14.18 -3.41 17.55
CA PRO A 170 -14.77 -3.97 18.76
C PRO A 170 -13.84 -4.98 19.42
N ASN A 171 -13.76 -5.00 20.76
CA ASN A 171 -12.89 -5.94 21.46
C ASN A 171 -13.25 -7.41 21.21
N ASP A 172 -14.53 -7.69 20.92
CA ASP A 172 -15.00 -9.02 20.50
C ASP A 172 -14.22 -9.59 19.30
N ASN A 173 -13.67 -8.73 18.43
CA ASN A 173 -12.82 -9.15 17.32
C ASN A 173 -11.54 -9.85 17.84
N TYR A 174 -10.95 -9.33 18.91
CA TYR A 174 -9.75 -9.89 19.54
C TYR A 174 -10.07 -11.16 20.33
N CYS A 175 -11.25 -11.23 20.97
CA CYS A 175 -11.71 -12.47 21.61
C CYS A 175 -11.87 -13.60 20.58
N ARG A 176 -12.49 -13.32 19.42
CA ARG A 176 -12.59 -14.30 18.33
C ARG A 176 -11.22 -14.70 17.78
N PHE A 177 -10.29 -13.76 17.72
CA PHE A 177 -8.93 -14.05 17.29
C PHE A 177 -8.19 -14.95 18.28
N GLU A 178 -8.33 -14.71 19.58
CA GLU A 178 -7.79 -15.59 20.62
C GLU A 178 -8.35 -17.01 20.50
N ASP A 179 -9.68 -17.14 20.39
CA ASP A 179 -10.36 -18.43 20.20
C ASP A 179 -9.84 -19.20 18.98
N TRP A 180 -9.52 -18.49 17.89
CA TRP A 180 -8.97 -19.07 16.66
C TRP A 180 -7.46 -19.36 16.75
N PHE A 181 -6.68 -18.48 17.38
CA PHE A 181 -5.22 -18.50 17.34
C PHE A 181 -4.60 -19.43 18.39
N ILE A 182 -5.20 -19.51 19.58
CA ILE A 182 -4.68 -20.35 20.68
C ILE A 182 -4.56 -21.83 20.30
N PRO A 183 -5.54 -22.47 19.62
CA PRO A 183 -5.37 -23.85 19.15
C PRO A 183 -4.16 -24.03 18.22
N ILE A 184 -3.90 -23.08 17.33
CA ILE A 184 -2.75 -23.10 16.41
C ILE A 184 -1.44 -23.03 17.20
N LEU A 185 -1.36 -22.15 18.20
CA LEU A 185 -0.18 -22.05 19.06
C LEU A 185 0.08 -23.35 19.84
N ASN A 186 -0.98 -24.01 20.33
CA ASN A 186 -0.85 -25.30 21.01
C ASN A 186 -0.31 -26.40 20.08
N GLU A 187 -0.72 -26.41 18.81
CA GLU A 187 -0.16 -27.33 17.81
C GLU A 187 1.32 -27.04 17.53
N LEU A 188 1.71 -25.76 17.44
CA LEU A 188 3.10 -25.36 17.23
C LEU A 188 4.02 -25.69 18.41
N LEU A 189 3.49 -25.68 19.63
CA LEU A 189 4.22 -26.03 20.85
C LEU A 189 4.38 -27.54 21.05
N ALA A 190 3.50 -28.34 20.46
CA ALA A 190 3.54 -29.80 20.61
C ALA A 190 4.88 -30.36 20.11
N PRO A 191 5.47 -31.36 20.81
CA PRO A 191 6.69 -32.00 20.34
C PRO A 191 6.45 -32.62 18.95
N PRO A 192 7.44 -32.59 18.04
CA PRO A 192 7.28 -33.13 16.70
C PRO A 192 6.89 -34.61 16.79
N THR A 193 5.63 -34.93 16.51
CA THR A 193 5.17 -36.31 16.40
C THR A 193 5.76 -36.92 15.13
N THR A 194 6.37 -38.10 15.25
CA THR A 194 7.05 -38.88 14.19
C THR A 194 6.13 -39.39 13.06
N THR A 195 5.10 -38.64 12.65
CA THR A 195 4.14 -39.08 11.63
C THR A 195 3.92 -38.01 10.56
N THR A 196 4.67 -38.21 9.46
CA THR A 196 4.42 -37.82 8.06
C THR A 196 4.24 -36.34 7.70
N ALA A 197 5.25 -35.83 7.00
CA ALA A 197 5.11 -34.84 5.94
C ALA A 197 4.06 -35.32 4.92
N GLY A 198 2.88 -34.68 4.93
CA GLY A 198 1.78 -34.97 4.02
C GLY A 198 0.67 -33.94 4.23
N SER A 199 0.62 -32.95 3.33
CA SER A 199 -0.42 -31.94 3.11
C SER A 199 -1.56 -31.87 4.15
N LYS A 200 -1.46 -30.94 5.10
CA LYS A 200 -2.66 -30.36 5.75
C LYS A 200 -2.90 -28.96 5.20
N THR A 201 -3.40 -28.88 3.97
CA THR A 201 -4.04 -27.67 3.45
C THR A 201 -5.40 -27.54 4.12
N GLY A 202 -5.52 -26.71 5.16
CA GLY A 202 -6.80 -26.45 5.80
C GLY A 202 -6.71 -25.86 7.22
N LEU A 203 -6.01 -24.74 7.38
CA LEU A 203 -6.09 -23.92 8.62
C LEU A 203 -7.18 -22.85 8.57
N PHE A 204 -7.84 -22.69 7.42
CA PHE A 204 -9.01 -21.84 7.26
C PHE A 204 -10.24 -22.74 7.06
N PRO A 205 -11.35 -22.50 7.78
CA PRO A 205 -12.60 -23.20 7.49
C PRO A 205 -12.97 -22.95 6.02
N SER A 206 -13.32 -24.01 5.31
CA SER A 206 -13.80 -23.91 3.92
C SER A 206 -14.94 -22.91 3.88
N SER A 207 -14.83 -21.94 2.98
CA SER A 207 -15.83 -20.91 2.76
C SER A 207 -17.21 -21.54 2.57
N THR A 208 -18.08 -21.43 3.57
CA THR A 208 -19.52 -21.49 3.34
C THR A 208 -19.87 -20.40 2.34
N ASN A 209 -20.41 -20.81 1.20
CA ASN A 209 -21.00 -20.00 0.14
C ASN A 209 -21.34 -18.58 0.57
N CYS A 210 -20.48 -17.61 0.24
CA CYS A 210 -20.85 -16.21 0.17
C CYS A 210 -21.69 -16.03 -1.11
N SER A 211 -22.94 -16.50 -1.06
CA SER A 211 -23.93 -16.17 -2.07
C SER A 211 -24.16 -14.67 -2.03
N LYS A 212 -23.84 -14.01 -3.15
CA LYS A 212 -24.18 -12.61 -3.44
C LYS A 212 -25.63 -12.31 -3.06
N SER A 213 -25.87 -11.68 -1.93
CA SER A 213 -27.06 -10.85 -1.72
C SER A 213 -26.70 -9.40 -2.03
N ARG A 214 -26.69 -9.07 -3.33
CA ARG A 214 -26.82 -7.66 -3.73
C ARG A 214 -28.21 -7.20 -3.31
N SER A 215 -28.30 -6.40 -2.25
CA SER A 215 -29.49 -5.56 -2.03
C SER A 215 -29.47 -4.43 -3.06
N PRO A 216 -30.56 -4.18 -3.80
CA PRO A 216 -30.61 -3.04 -4.69
C PRO A 216 -30.70 -1.74 -3.86
N ARG A 217 -29.76 -0.83 -4.09
CA ARG A 217 -29.99 0.61 -4.02
C ARG A 217 -29.50 1.22 -5.33
#